data_AF-A0A2U2BHH6-F1
#
_entry.id   AF-A0A2U2BHH6-F1
#
_cell.length_a   1.000
_cell.length_b   1.000
_cell.length_c   1.000
_cell.angle_alpha   90.00
_cell.angle_beta   90.00
_cell.angle_gamma   90.00
#
_symmetry.space_group_name_H-M   'P 1'
#
loop_
_entity.id
_entity.type
_entity.pdbx_description
1 polymer ?
#
loop_
_entity_poly.entity_id
_entity_poly.type
_entity_poly.pdbx_seq_one_letter_code
_entity_poly.pdbx_strand_id
1 'polypeptide(L)'
;MKYASEVIDLLAAYPNRAFKMIQIVRHVADGHPESPKEWERVRKGVRRVLDSLEESGQVSSNRIGAANGGSALYQWKPGHELLANRDRNRDNISKHNCAYRF
;
A
#
# COMPACT_ATOMS: atom_id res chain seq x y z
N MET A 1 14.98 8.00 -3.95
CA MET A 1 14.87 6.53 -4.12
C MET A 1 14.85 6.22 -5.60
N LYS A 2 15.67 5.29 -6.10
CA LYS A 2 15.88 5.08 -7.55
C LYS A 2 14.63 4.60 -8.30
N TYR A 3 13.82 3.76 -7.69
CA TYR A 3 12.72 3.03 -8.34
C TYR A 3 11.32 3.60 -8.06
N ALA A 4 11.25 4.86 -7.61
CA ALA A 4 9.98 5.40 -7.11
C ALA A 4 8.98 5.61 -8.24
N SER A 5 9.43 6.21 -9.34
CA SER A 5 8.59 6.54 -10.50
C SER A 5 8.02 5.28 -11.14
N GLU A 6 8.85 4.27 -11.39
CA GLU A 6 8.47 3.02 -12.05
C GLU A 6 7.48 2.21 -11.21
N VAL A 7 7.66 2.22 -9.88
CA VAL A 7 6.70 1.58 -8.96
C VAL A 7 5.36 2.31 -8.96
N ILE A 8 5.38 3.65 -8.95
CA ILE A 8 4.15 4.45 -9.00
C ILE A 8 3.44 4.23 -10.34
N ASP A 9 4.15 4.30 -11.46
CA ASP A 9 3.60 4.10 -12.79
C ASP A 9 2.93 2.72 -12.92
N LEU A 10 3.61 1.66 -12.45
CA LEU A 10 3.04 0.31 -12.44
C LEU A 10 1.78 0.21 -11.57
N LEU A 11 1.84 0.67 -10.33
CA LEU A 11 0.75 0.48 -9.38
C LEU A 11 -0.45 1.38 -9.71
N ALA A 12 -0.19 2.64 -10.08
CA ALA A 12 -1.23 3.62 -10.42
C ALA A 12 -1.93 3.28 -11.74
N ALA A 13 -1.24 2.66 -12.71
CA ALA A 13 -1.87 2.15 -13.93
C ALA A 13 -2.91 1.05 -13.66
N TYR A 14 -2.81 0.35 -12.52
CA TYR A 14 -3.69 -0.77 -12.16
C TYR A 14 -4.22 -0.66 -10.72
N PRO A 15 -5.12 0.30 -10.43
CA PRO A 15 -5.51 0.65 -9.06
C PRO A 15 -6.23 -0.45 -8.27
N ASN A 16 -6.82 -1.44 -8.94
CA ASN A 16 -7.53 -2.54 -8.30
C ASN A 16 -6.78 -3.87 -8.37
N ARG A 17 -5.52 -3.85 -8.81
CA ARG A 17 -4.71 -5.05 -8.98
C ARG A 17 -3.69 -5.16 -7.87
N ALA A 18 -3.68 -6.33 -7.25
CA ALA A 18 -2.66 -6.70 -6.30
C ALA A 18 -1.44 -7.31 -7.01
N PHE A 19 -0.25 -6.84 -6.66
CA PHE A 19 1.02 -7.32 -7.19
C PHE A 19 1.86 -7.97 -6.09
N LYS A 20 2.54 -9.06 -6.45
CA LYS A 20 3.58 -9.65 -5.59
C LYS A 20 4.88 -8.86 -5.73
N MET A 21 5.70 -8.86 -4.68
CA MET A 21 7.06 -8.27 -4.70
C MET A 21 7.87 -8.68 -5.95
N ILE A 22 7.84 -9.97 -6.31
CA ILE A 22 8.57 -10.48 -7.48
C ILE A 22 8.09 -9.87 -8.81
N GLN A 23 6.80 -9.58 -8.93
CA GLN A 23 6.24 -8.98 -10.16
C GLN A 23 6.69 -7.52 -10.29
N ILE A 24 6.69 -6.79 -9.18
CA ILE A 24 7.16 -5.40 -9.14
C ILE A 24 8.65 -5.35 -9.48
N VAL A 25 9.47 -6.20 -8.85
CA VAL A 25 10.92 -6.25 -9.13
C VAL A 25 11.19 -6.58 -10.59
N ARG A 26 10.47 -7.54 -11.19
CA ARG A 26 10.63 -7.88 -12.62
C ARG A 26 10.25 -6.73 -13.55
N HIS A 27 9.23 -5.97 -13.20
CA HIS A 27 8.83 -4.81 -13.98
C HIS A 27 9.86 -3.68 -13.90
N VAL A 28 10.31 -3.36 -12.68
CA VAL A 28 11.28 -2.28 -12.42
C VAL A 28 12.67 -2.58 -12.99
N ALA A 29 13.06 -3.85 -13.07
CA ALA A 29 14.34 -4.27 -13.63
C ALA A 29 14.28 -4.54 -15.15
N ASP A 30 13.21 -4.12 -15.84
CA ASP A 30 12.97 -4.37 -17.27
C ASP A 30 13.12 -5.86 -17.66
N GLY A 31 12.75 -6.77 -16.75
CA GLY A 31 12.86 -8.21 -16.98
C GLY A 31 13.46 -8.97 -15.80
N HIS A 32 14.55 -9.69 -16.04
CA HIS A 32 15.18 -10.56 -15.05
C HIS A 32 16.56 -10.01 -14.66
N PRO A 33 16.75 -9.54 -13.42
CA PRO A 33 18.07 -9.13 -12.94
C PRO A 33 19.10 -10.27 -13.12
N GLU A 34 20.30 -9.92 -13.55
CA GLU A 34 21.29 -10.88 -14.05
C GLU A 34 21.97 -11.67 -12.92
N SER A 35 21.90 -11.18 -11.68
CA SER A 35 22.51 -11.84 -10.52
C SER A 35 21.62 -11.80 -9.26
N PRO A 36 21.76 -12.79 -8.35
CA PRO A 36 21.08 -12.76 -7.06
C PRO A 36 21.38 -11.50 -6.23
N LYS A 37 22.59 -10.96 -6.36
CA LYS A 37 23.00 -9.73 -5.66
C LYS A 37 22.26 -8.51 -6.20
N GLU A 38 22.08 -8.44 -7.51
CA GLU A 38 21.28 -7.39 -8.14
C GLU A 38 19.81 -7.50 -7.76
N TRP A 39 19.25 -8.71 -7.82
CA TRP A 39 17.91 -9.01 -7.33
C TRP A 39 17.66 -8.44 -5.93
N GLU A 40 18.58 -8.71 -4.99
CA GLU A 40 18.43 -8.23 -3.61
C GLU A 40 18.57 -6.70 -3.49
N ARG A 41 19.43 -6.08 -4.31
CA ARG A 41 19.55 -4.62 -4.37
C ARG A 41 18.26 -3.97 -4.89
N VAL A 42 17.68 -4.50 -5.97
CA VAL A 42 16.42 -4.00 -6.54
C VAL A 42 15.29 -4.20 -5.53
N ARG A 43 15.16 -5.41 -4.98
CA ARG A 43 14.15 -5.75 -3.97
C ARG A 43 14.20 -4.82 -2.76
N LYS A 44 15.39 -4.53 -2.21
CA LYS A 44 15.55 -3.58 -1.11
C LYS A 44 15.12 -2.16 -1.50
N GLY A 45 15.46 -1.72 -2.70
CA GLY A 45 15.05 -0.42 -3.21
C GLY A 45 13.54 -0.31 -3.37
N VAL A 46 12.91 -1.29 -4.01
CA VAL A 46 11.46 -1.38 -4.18
C VAL A 46 10.75 -1.45 -2.83
N ARG A 47 11.26 -2.23 -1.88
CA ARG A 47 10.68 -2.32 -0.53
C ARG A 47 10.64 -0.97 0.17
N ARG A 48 11.72 -0.18 0.12
CA ARG A 48 11.74 1.16 0.72
C ARG A 48 10.69 2.08 0.09
N VAL A 49 10.50 2.00 -1.24
CA VAL A 49 9.45 2.75 -1.95
C VAL A 49 8.08 2.34 -1.44
N LEU A 50 7.79 1.05 -1.39
CA LEU A 50 6.50 0.53 -0.93
C LEU A 50 6.22 0.88 0.52
N ASP A 51 7.22 0.81 1.40
CA ASP A 51 7.09 1.21 2.81
C ASP A 51 6.72 2.70 2.91
N SER A 52 7.39 3.59 2.15
CA SER A 52 7.04 5.02 2.13
C SER A 52 5.64 5.31 1.53
N LEU A 53 5.23 4.57 0.49
CA LEU A 53 3.90 4.72 -0.11
C LEU A 53 2.78 4.20 0.81
N GLU A 54 3.08 3.19 1.62
CA GLU A 54 2.18 2.67 2.65
C GLU A 54 2.03 3.66 3.80
N GLU A 55 3.14 4.25 4.26
CA GLU A 55 3.15 5.35 5.25
C GLU A 55 2.35 6.58 4.77
N SER A 56 2.42 6.91 3.48
CA SER A 56 1.62 7.99 2.89
C SER A 56 0.18 7.60 2.58
N GLY A 57 -0.23 6.35 2.82
CA GLY A 57 -1.58 5.86 2.58
C GLY A 57 -1.95 5.66 1.11
N GLN A 58 -0.98 5.68 0.19
CA GLN A 58 -1.19 5.51 -1.25
C GLN A 58 -1.21 4.04 -1.67
N VAL A 59 -0.59 3.16 -0.87
CA VAL A 59 -0.54 1.71 -1.13
C VAL A 59 -1.09 0.96 0.08
N SER A 60 -1.84 -0.12 -0.18
CA SER A 60 -2.22 -1.12 0.81
C SER A 60 -1.32 -2.33 0.68
N SER A 61 -0.85 -2.87 1.80
CA SER A 61 -0.14 -4.15 1.83
C SER A 61 -0.92 -5.20 2.60
N ASN A 62 -1.12 -6.39 2.02
CA ASN A 62 -1.64 -7.56 2.74
C ASN A 62 -0.48 -8.46 3.16
N ARG A 63 0.17 -8.10 4.27
CA ARG A 63 1.27 -8.87 4.87
C ARG A 63 0.78 -10.07 5.70
N ILE A 64 -0.49 -10.09 6.11
CA ILE A 64 -1.07 -11.18 6.93
C ILE A 64 -1.08 -12.49 6.14
N GLY A 65 -1.41 -12.45 4.85
CA GLY A 65 -1.30 -13.61 3.97
C GLY A 65 0.12 -14.16 3.86
N ALA A 66 1.15 -13.33 4.06
CA ALA A 66 2.55 -13.75 4.01
C ALA A 66 3.01 -14.51 5.26
N ALA A 67 2.40 -14.25 6.42
CA ALA A 67 2.67 -14.98 7.65
C ALA A 67 2.23 -16.46 7.57
N ASN A 68 1.23 -16.76 6.74
CA ASN A 68 0.70 -18.11 6.53
C ASN A 68 1.35 -18.84 5.33
N GLY A 69 2.58 -18.46 4.96
CA GLY A 69 3.31 -19.04 3.82
C GLY A 69 2.95 -18.45 2.45
N GLY A 70 2.11 -17.41 2.40
CA GLY A 70 1.79 -16.67 1.18
C GLY A 70 2.86 -15.64 0.79
N SER A 71 2.67 -14.98 -0.35
CA SER A 71 3.46 -13.80 -0.73
C SER A 71 2.75 -12.53 -0.30
N ALA A 72 3.50 -11.54 0.21
CA ALA A 72 2.95 -10.21 0.44
C ALA A 72 2.43 -9.61 -0.87
N LEU A 73 1.21 -9.08 -0.81
CA LEU A 73 0.53 -8.44 -1.93
C LEU A 73 0.43 -6.94 -1.70
N TYR A 74 0.69 -6.17 -2.75
CA TYR A 74 0.67 -4.71 -2.74
C TYR A 74 -0.34 -4.20 -3.76
N GLN A 75 -1.17 -3.25 -3.36
CA GLN A 75 -2.22 -2.68 -4.19
C GLN A 75 -2.24 -1.17 -4.05
N TRP A 76 -2.38 -0.45 -5.17
CA TRP A 76 -2.58 0.99 -5.16
C TRP A 76 -3.94 1.34 -4.57
N LYS A 77 -4.01 2.36 -3.73
CA LYS A 77 -5.27 2.92 -3.25
C LYS A 77 -5.63 4.08 -4.15
N PRO A 78 -6.68 3.99 -5.00
CA PRO A 78 -7.17 5.17 -5.69
C PRO A 78 -7.58 6.19 -4.63
N GLY A 79 -6.88 7.32 -4.59
CA GLY A 79 -7.06 8.32 -3.56
C GLY A 79 -8.42 9.00 -3.68
N HIS A 80 -9.45 8.42 -3.07
CA HIS A 80 -10.58 9.09 -2.44
C HIS A 80 -11.50 8.09 -1.73
N GLU A 81 -11.08 7.50 -0.60
CA GLU A 81 -12.07 7.04 0.38
C GLU A 81 -12.42 8.20 1.31
N LEU A 82 -13.57 8.82 1.08
CA LEU A 82 -14.31 9.62 2.08
C LEU A 82 -14.77 8.75 3.26
N LEU A 83 -13.95 7.81 3.73
CA LEU A 83 -14.27 6.96 4.88
C LEU A 83 -13.60 7.45 6.16
N ALA A 84 -12.75 8.48 6.09
CA ALA A 84 -12.17 9.14 7.26
C ALA A 84 -13.19 9.90 8.15
N ASN A 85 -14.48 9.92 7.78
CA ASN A 85 -15.55 10.59 8.51
C ASN A 85 -16.64 9.68 9.09
N ARG A 86 -16.65 8.36 8.82
CA ARG A 86 -17.70 7.49 9.40
C ARG A 86 -17.45 7.15 10.87
N ASP A 87 -16.20 6.87 11.24
CA ASP A 87 -15.89 6.46 12.61
C ASP A 87 -15.77 7.64 13.59
N ARG A 88 -15.37 8.84 13.14
CA ARG A 88 -15.28 10.03 14.01
C ARG A 88 -16.63 10.71 14.31
N ASN A 89 -17.66 10.49 13.49
CA ASN A 89 -18.94 11.20 13.67
C ASN A 89 -19.96 10.44 14.54
N ARG A 90 -19.70 9.17 14.89
CA ARG A 90 -20.55 8.39 15.79
C ARG A 90 -20.50 8.94 17.22
N ASP A 91 -19.35 9.45 17.63
CA ASP A 91 -19.11 9.94 18.99
C ASP A 91 -19.67 11.36 19.25
N ASN A 92 -19.92 12.15 18.19
CA ASN A 92 -20.45 13.51 18.33
C ASN A 92 -21.97 13.58 18.49
N ILE A 93 -22.72 12.55 18.06
CA ILE A 93 -24.19 12.56 18.17
C ILE A 93 -24.67 12.12 19.56
N SER A 94 -23.88 11.29 20.26
CA SER A 94 -24.37 10.63 21.49
C SER A 94 -24.16 11.43 22.78
N LYS A 95 -23.50 12.60 22.73
CA LYS A 95 -23.16 13.38 23.94
C LYS A 95 -24.01 14.63 24.19
N HIS A 96 -24.92 15.01 23.29
CA HIS A 96 -25.62 16.30 23.39
C HIS A 96 -27.08 16.27 23.88
N ASN A 97 -27.64 15.14 24.30
CA ASN A 97 -29.08 15.05 24.64
C ASN A 97 -29.42 14.59 26.07
N CYS A 98 -28.52 14.75 27.05
CA CYS A 98 -28.87 14.54 28.46
C CYS A 98 -28.53 15.78 29.29
N ALA A 99 -29.22 16.90 29.03
CA ALA A 99 -29.12 18.09 29.87
C ALA A 99 -30.46 18.82 30.10
N TYR A 100 -31.59 18.32 29.58
CA TYR A 100 -32.90 18.89 29.88
C TYR A 100 -33.94 17.79 30.07
N ARG A 101 -34.16 17.41 31.33
CA ARG A 101 -35.42 16.81 31.76
C ARG A 101 -35.86 17.60 32.98
N PHE A 102 -36.78 18.54 32.74
CA PHE A 102 -37.64 19.14 33.77
C PHE A 102 -38.62 18.09 34.28
#